data_AF-A0A3C1WW64-F1
#
_entry.id   AF-A0A3C1WW64-F1
#
_cell.length_a   1.000
_cell.length_b   1.000
_cell.length_c   1.000
_cell.angle_alpha   90.00
_cell.angle_beta   90.00
_cell.angle_gamma   90.00
#
_symmetry.space_group_name_H-M   'P 1'
#
loop_
_entity.id
_entity.type
_entity.pdbx_description
1 polymer ?
#
loop_
_entity_poly.entity_id
_entity_poly.type
_entity_poly.pdbx_seq_one_letter_code
_entity_poly.pdbx_strand_id
1 'polypeptide(L)'
;LILSLLISFGLAFEVPVIILILVILGWVKVETLEEARPYMIVIAFVIGAILTPPDVISQFCLAIPLWVLYELGLFASKRINLKA
;
A
#
# COMPACT_ATOMS: atom_id res chain seq x y z
N LEU A 1 20.77 6.64 0.44
CA LEU A 1 19.43 7.25 0.58
C LEU A 1 18.62 7.14 -0.71
N ILE A 2 19.05 7.75 -1.82
CA ILE A 2 18.28 7.76 -3.09
C ILE A 2 18.05 6.35 -3.65
N LEU A 3 19.08 5.51 -3.71
CA LEU A 3 18.95 4.13 -4.20
C LEU A 3 17.99 3.29 -3.34
N SER A 4 18.10 3.42 -2.00
CA SER A 4 17.23 2.72 -1.05
C SER A 4 15.78 3.14 -1.20
N LEU A 5 15.52 4.45 -1.33
CA LEU A 5 14.19 5.01 -1.52
C LEU A 5 13.58 4.56 -2.85
N LEU A 6 14.34 4.55 -3.95
CA LEU A 6 13.90 4.04 -5.24
C LEU A 6 13.50 2.57 -5.19
N ILE A 7 14.31 1.73 -4.54
CA ILE A 7 14.01 0.30 -4.38
C ILE A 7 12.75 0.11 -3.52
N SER A 8 12.62 0.84 -2.42
CA SER A 8 11.44 0.76 -1.56
C SER A 8 10.17 1.21 -2.26
N PHE A 9 10.23 2.27 -3.07
CA PHE A 9 9.13 2.66 -3.93
C PHE A 9 8.80 1.58 -4.95
N GLY A 10 9.79 1.02 -5.64
CA GLY A 10 9.58 -0.09 -6.58
C GLY A 10 8.85 -1.27 -5.94
N LEU A 11 9.24 -1.65 -4.72
CA LEU A 11 8.53 -2.69 -3.94
C LEU A 11 7.12 -2.27 -3.52
N ALA A 12 6.90 -0.99 -3.20
CA ALA A 12 5.59 -0.47 -2.87
C ALA A 12 4.60 -0.57 -4.05
N PHE A 13 5.08 -0.44 -5.30
CA PHE A 13 4.26 -0.61 -6.50
C PHE A 13 3.71 -2.03 -6.68
N GLU A 14 4.29 -3.04 -6.03
CA GLU A 14 3.78 -4.41 -6.04
C GLU A 14 2.56 -4.59 -5.12
N VAL A 15 2.39 -3.73 -4.11
CA VAL A 15 1.26 -3.79 -3.15
C VAL A 15 -0.11 -3.86 -3.86
N PRO A 16 -0.46 -2.96 -4.80
CA PRO A 16 -1.74 -3.02 -5.50
C PRO A 16 -1.91 -4.32 -6.31
N VAL A 17 -0.84 -4.84 -6.91
CA VAL A 17 -0.88 -6.09 -7.69
C VAL A 17 -1.11 -7.29 -6.77
N ILE A 18 -0.41 -7.35 -5.63
CA ILE A 18 -0.58 -8.40 -4.61
C ILE A 18 -2.02 -8.41 -4.09
N ILE A 19 -2.57 -7.24 -3.76
CA ILE A 19 -3.96 -7.10 -3.29
C ILE A 19 -4.95 -7.62 -4.33
N LEU A 20 -4.73 -7.26 -5.60
CA LEU A 20 -5.57 -7.71 -6.71
C LEU A 20 -5.54 -9.23 -6.87
N ILE A 21 -4.35 -9.83 -6.84
CA ILE A 21 -4.19 -11.28 -6.92
C ILE A 21 -4.87 -11.98 -5.74
N LEU A 22 -4.68 -11.50 -4.51
CA LEU A 22 -5.30 -12.07 -3.32
C LEU A 22 -6.84 -12.06 -3.37
N VAL A 23 -7.42 -11.00 -3.93
CA VAL A 23 -8.87 -10.89 -4.11
C VAL A 23 -9.36 -11.79 -5.24
N ILE A 24 -8.65 -11.87 -6.36
CA ILE A 24 -9.00 -12.76 -7.49
C ILE A 24 -8.92 -14.23 -7.08
N LEU A 25 -7.93 -14.61 -6.26
CA LEU A 25 -7.81 -15.96 -5.70
C LEU A 25 -8.87 -16.26 -4.62
N GLY A 26 -9.65 -15.27 -4.19
CA GLY A 26 -10.65 -15.42 -3.13
C GLY A 26 -10.06 -15.62 -1.73
N TRP A 27 -8.75 -15.40 -1.54
CA TRP A 27 -8.09 -15.55 -0.24
C TRP A 27 -8.42 -14.41 0.71
N VAL A 28 -8.68 -13.22 0.17
CA VAL A 28 -9.01 -12.02 0.94
C VAL A 28 -10.23 -11.35 0.33
N LYS A 29 -11.18 -10.91 1.18
CA LYS A 29 -12.36 -10.17 0.73
C LYS A 29 -12.06 -8.68 0.61
N VAL A 30 -12.76 -7.99 -0.30
CA VAL A 30 -12.64 -6.53 -0.42
C VAL A 30 -13.05 -5.83 0.89
N GLU A 31 -14.06 -6.34 1.59
CA GLU A 31 -14.50 -5.79 2.89
C GLU A 31 -13.38 -5.83 3.94
N THR A 32 -12.64 -6.95 4.02
CA THR A 32 -11.52 -7.08 4.96
C THR A 32 -10.37 -6.12 4.65
N LEU A 33 -10.18 -5.75 3.39
CA LEU A 33 -9.20 -4.74 3.00
C LEU A 33 -9.71 -3.32 3.30
N GLU A 34 -11.01 -3.06 3.14
CA GLU A 34 -11.61 -1.79 3.55
C GLU A 34 -11.48 -1.56 5.07
N GLU A 35 -11.65 -2.60 5.89
CA GLU A 35 -11.43 -2.53 7.34
C GLU A 35 -9.94 -2.38 7.70
N ALA A 36 -9.03 -2.88 6.85
CA ALA A 36 -7.59 -2.84 7.09
C ALA A 36 -6.93 -1.47 6.80
N ARG A 37 -7.67 -0.45 6.34
CA ARG A 37 -7.15 0.89 6.02
C ARG A 37 -6.28 1.52 7.12
N PRO A 38 -6.68 1.50 8.42
CA PRO A 38 -5.85 2.08 9.48
C PRO A 38 -4.51 1.36 9.65
N TYR A 39 -4.49 0.04 9.46
CA TYR A 39 -3.27 -0.76 9.54
C TYR A 39 -2.29 -0.41 8.43
N MET A 40 -2.78 -0.17 7.22
CA MET A 40 -1.92 0.26 6.10
C MET A 40 -1.29 1.62 6.32
N ILE A 41 -2.02 2.56 6.93
CA ILE A 41 -1.46 3.86 7.31
C ILE A 41 -0.31 3.64 8.30
N VAL A 42 -0.51 2.86 9.36
CA VAL A 42 0.54 2.56 10.34
C VAL A 42 1.76 1.90 9.68
N ILE A 43 1.55 0.90 8.82
CA ILE A 43 2.63 0.22 8.08
C ILE A 43 3.40 1.21 7.20
N ALA A 44 2.72 2.11 6.50
CA ALA A 44 3.35 3.13 5.65
C ALA A 44 4.23 4.08 6.48
N PHE A 45 3.76 4.50 7.66
CA PHE A 45 4.56 5.32 8.58
C PHE A 45 5.75 4.55 9.17
N VAL A 46 5.59 3.26 9.50
CA VAL A 46 6.70 2.42 10.00
C VAL A 46 7.77 2.22 8.92
N ILE A 47 7.36 1.94 7.67
CA ILE A 47 8.28 1.84 6.52
C ILE A 47 9.00 3.18 6.31
N GLY A 48 8.27 4.30 6.37
CA GLY A 48 8.87 5.63 6.30
C GLY A 48 9.92 5.86 7.39
N ALA A 49 9.63 5.52 8.64
CA ALA A 49 10.56 5.68 9.77
C ALA A 49 11.82 4.81 9.66
N ILE A 50 11.74 3.65 9.01
CA ILE A 50 12.90 2.77 8.77
C ILE A 50 13.79 3.31 7.65
N LEU A 51 13.18 3.86 6.59
CA LEU A 51 13.87 4.25 5.37
C LEU A 51 14.40 5.68 5.38
N THR A 52 13.71 6.58 6.08
CA THR A 52 14.14 7.96 6.27
C THR A 52 14.65 8.16 7.70
N PRO A 53 15.75 8.92 7.90
CA PRO A 53 16.06 9.43 9.23
C PRO A 53 14.86 10.22 9.78
N PRO A 54 14.73 10.44 11.10
CA PRO A 54 13.51 10.88 11.78
C PRO A 54 13.11 12.33 11.43
N ASP A 55 12.75 12.54 10.17
CA ASP A 55 12.21 13.75 9.59
C ASP A 55 10.75 13.49 9.23
N VAL A 56 9.87 14.12 10.00
CA VAL A 56 8.42 13.98 9.88
C VAL A 56 7.99 14.34 8.46
N ILE A 57 8.55 15.39 7.87
CA ILE A 57 8.12 15.86 6.54
C ILE A 57 8.41 14.80 5.48
N SER A 58 9.65 14.27 5.45
CA SER A 58 10.03 13.20 4.52
C SER A 58 9.22 11.92 4.74
N GLN A 59 8.87 11.60 6.00
CA GLN A 59 8.04 10.43 6.33
C GLN A 59 6.62 10.54 5.75
N PHE A 60 5.99 11.72 5.87
CA PHE A 60 4.68 11.98 5.23
C PHE A 60 4.77 11.93 3.70
N CYS A 61 5.84 12.48 3.11
CA CYS A 61 6.09 12.42 1.67
C CYS A 61 6.23 10.98 1.13
N LEU A 62 6.65 10.01 1.96
CA LEU A 62 6.70 8.59 1.61
C LEU A 62 5.38 7.86 1.90
N ALA A 63 4.78 8.14 3.07
CA ALA A 63 3.57 7.46 3.52
C ALA A 63 2.36 7.76 2.64
N ILE A 64 2.22 9.00 2.16
CA ILE A 64 1.10 9.41 1.28
C ILE A 64 1.09 8.59 -0.02
N PRO A 65 2.18 8.51 -0.82
CA PRO A 65 2.23 7.64 -1.99
C PRO A 65 1.92 6.17 -1.71
N LEU A 66 2.45 5.61 -0.62
CA LEU A 66 2.19 4.23 -0.20
C LEU A 66 0.70 3.99 0.05
N TRP A 67 0.04 4.94 0.73
CA TRP A 67 -1.39 4.89 0.97
C TRP A 67 -2.20 5.01 -0.32
N VAL A 68 -1.79 5.89 -1.25
CA VAL A 68 -2.43 6.01 -2.58
C VAL A 68 -2.32 4.70 -3.37
N LEU A 69 -1.17 4.05 -3.37
CA LEU A 69 -0.97 2.76 -4.04
C LEU A 69 -1.89 1.67 -3.46
N TYR A 70 -2.05 1.65 -2.13
CA TYR A 70 -2.99 0.75 -1.48
C TYR A 70 -4.44 1.02 -1.91
N GLU A 71 -4.85 2.28 -1.93
CA GLU A 71 -6.20 2.68 -2.33
C GLU A 71 -6.50 2.32 -3.80
N LEU A 72 -5.51 2.47 -4.68
CA LEU A 72 -5.61 2.07 -6.08
C LEU A 72 -5.81 0.55 -6.22
N GLY A 73 -5.06 -0.25 -5.45
CA GLY A 73 -5.23 -1.70 -5.42
C GLY A 73 -6.61 -2.11 -4.94
N LEU A 74 -7.08 -1.50 -3.85
CA LEU A 74 -8.41 -1.74 -3.30
C LEU A 74 -9.52 -1.36 -4.28
N PHE A 75 -9.39 -0.21 -4.93
CA PHE A 75 -10.33 0.25 -5.95
C PHE A 75 -10.40 -0.70 -7.14
N ALA A 76 -9.24 -1.16 -7.64
CA ALA A 76 -9.16 -2.12 -8.73
C ALA A 76 -9.81 -3.47 -8.34
N SER A 77 -9.50 -3.98 -7.15
CA SER A 77 -10.11 -5.20 -6.60
C SER A 77 -11.63 -5.09 -6.47
N LYS A 78 -12.13 -3.94 -6.01
CA LYS A 78 -13.58 -3.67 -5.91
C LYS A 78 -14.27 -3.72 -7.28
N ARG A 79 -13.64 -3.13 -8.31
CA ARG A 79 -14.16 -3.13 -9.69
C ARG A 79 -14.22 -4.53 -10.30
N ILE A 80 -13.27 -5.41 -9.95
CA ILE A 80 -13.23 -6.79 -10.45
C ILE A 80 -14.22 -7.68 -9.71
N ASN A 81 -14.29 -7.58 -8.37
CA ASN A 81 -15.20 -8.39 -7.57
C ASN A 81 -16.68 -8.11 -7.90
N LEU A 82 -17.03 -6.88 -8.30
CA LEU A 82 -18.37 -6.54 -8.82
C LEU A 82 -18.72 -7.20 -10.18
N LYS A 83 -17.74 -7.74 -10.90
CA LYS A 83 -17.92 -8.38 -12.21
C LYS A 83 -17.83 -9.92 -12.18
N ALA A 84 -17.49 -10.50 -11.03
CA ALA A 84 -17.46 -11.94 -10.80
C ALA A 84 -18.76 -12.39 -10.12
#